data_AF-A0A7S9DNR8-F1
#
_entry.id   AF-A0A7S9DNR8-F1
#
_cell.length_a   1.000
_cell.length_b   1.000
_cell.length_c   1.000
_cell.angle_alpha   90.00
_cell.angle_beta   90.00
_cell.angle_gamma   90.00
#
_symmetry.space_group_name_H-M   'P 1'
#
loop_
_entity.id
_entity.type
_entity.pdbx_description
1 polymer ?
#
loop_
_entity_poly.entity_id
_entity_poly.type
_entity_poly.pdbx_seq_one_letter_code
_entity_poly.pdbx_strand_id
1 'polypeptide(L)'
;MTTQHPKLFDLVRQRIRYKHMSYRTEQAYCGWIKRYVIFHQMRHPQEMGRLEVESYLSHLVNVGNVSQSTHHQALSALLFLYKEVLGVGLPWLLELNRPNKPKRLPVALTHLEVQSVFKHLSGIHLLMAKMLYGTGMRLTELLQLRIKDIDLSIGSIKHLFTPKLKYHTRNCCSFLLPKPQNLASQRLKQVVFWSI
;
A
#
# COMPACT_ATOMS: atom_id res chain seq x y z
N MET A 1 35.05 -12.02 24.18
CA MET A 1 34.09 -11.37 23.26
C MET A 1 32.92 -12.33 23.07
N THR A 2 31.81 -12.13 23.78
CA THR A 2 30.64 -13.02 23.65
C THR A 2 29.95 -12.71 22.32
N THR A 3 30.07 -13.61 21.36
CA THR A 3 29.32 -13.60 20.10
C THR A 3 27.84 -13.83 20.41
N GLN A 4 27.11 -12.75 20.72
CA GLN A 4 25.66 -12.83 20.82
C GLN A 4 25.10 -13.08 19.43
N HIS A 5 24.58 -14.29 19.20
CA HIS A 5 23.84 -14.60 18.00
C HIS A 5 22.64 -13.63 17.88
N PRO A 6 22.48 -12.92 16.75
CA PRO A 6 21.40 -11.96 16.60
C PRO A 6 20.06 -12.67 16.73
N LYS A 7 19.17 -12.13 17.58
CA LYS A 7 17.82 -12.66 17.78
C LYS A 7 17.08 -12.67 16.44
N LEU A 8 16.23 -13.67 16.21
CA LEU A 8 15.49 -13.84 14.95
C LEU A 8 14.84 -12.54 14.44
N PHE A 9 14.20 -11.78 15.32
CA PHE A 9 13.54 -10.53 14.93
C PHE A 9 14.51 -9.44 14.51
N ASP A 10 15.74 -9.42 15.04
CA ASP A 10 16.76 -8.46 14.63
C ASP A 10 17.25 -8.76 13.22
N LEU A 11 17.42 -10.05 12.87
CA LEU A 11 17.71 -10.48 11.50
C LEU A 11 16.59 -10.11 10.52
N VAL A 12 15.33 -10.31 10.92
CA VAL A 12 14.17 -9.90 10.11
C VAL A 12 14.20 -8.39 9.86
N ARG A 13 14.35 -7.57 10.91
CA ARG A 13 14.40 -6.11 10.80
C ARG A 13 15.55 -5.64 9.93
N GLN A 14 16.75 -6.18 10.15
CA GLN A 14 17.93 -5.87 9.34
C GLN A 14 17.68 -6.17 7.87
N ARG A 15 17.11 -7.33 7.55
CA ARG A 15 16.82 -7.72 6.17
C ARG A 15 15.75 -6.83 5.52
N ILE A 16 14.70 -6.48 6.25
CA ILE A 16 13.62 -5.57 5.78
C ILE A 16 14.20 -4.19 5.47
N ARG A 17 15.06 -3.66 6.35
CA ARG A 17 15.71 -2.35 6.17
C ARG A 17 16.73 -2.37 5.04
N TYR A 18 17.52 -3.43 4.92
CA TYR A 18 18.45 -3.63 3.80
C TYR A 18 17.71 -3.63 2.44
N LYS A 19 16.51 -4.19 2.39
CA LYS A 19 15.64 -4.15 1.20
C LYS A 19 14.87 -2.84 1.03
N HIS A 20 15.14 -1.83 1.85
CA HIS A 20 14.46 -0.52 1.84
C HIS A 20 12.93 -0.63 1.88
N MET A 21 12.40 -1.63 2.59
CA MET A 21 10.97 -1.79 2.75
C MET A 21 10.43 -0.80 3.80
N SER A 22 9.14 -0.50 3.71
CA SER A 22 8.52 0.47 4.62
C SER A 22 8.51 -0.02 6.07
N TYR A 23 8.56 0.91 7.03
CA TYR A 23 8.41 0.60 8.45
C TYR A 23 7.09 -0.12 8.76
N ARG A 24 6.02 0.21 8.03
CA ARG A 24 4.72 -0.48 8.15
C ARG A 24 4.81 -1.95 7.75
N THR A 25 5.65 -2.27 6.76
CA THR A 25 5.95 -3.66 6.37
C THR A 25 6.75 -4.36 7.45
N GLU A 26 7.74 -3.69 8.07
CA GLU A 26 8.49 -4.21 9.22
C GLU A 26 7.55 -4.65 10.35
N GLN A 27 6.66 -3.74 10.78
CA GLN A 27 5.70 -4.01 11.84
C GLN A 27 4.76 -5.17 11.48
N ALA A 28 4.21 -5.17 10.26
CA ALA A 28 3.29 -6.21 9.81
C ALA A 28 3.98 -7.59 9.78
N TYR A 29 5.19 -7.67 9.22
CA TYR A 29 5.90 -8.93 9.08
C TYR A 29 6.34 -9.46 10.43
N CYS A 30 6.95 -8.63 11.28
CA CYS A 30 7.30 -9.04 12.64
C CYS A 30 6.06 -9.49 13.43
N GLY A 31 4.92 -8.81 13.28
CA GLY A 31 3.67 -9.19 13.91
C GLY A 31 3.18 -10.58 13.46
N TRP A 32 3.18 -10.85 12.16
CA TRP A 32 2.77 -12.16 11.61
C TRP A 32 3.73 -13.29 11.98
N ILE A 33 5.04 -13.04 11.92
CA ILE A 33 6.07 -14.01 12.33
C ILE A 33 5.94 -14.33 13.82
N LYS A 34 5.69 -13.34 14.67
CA LYS A 34 5.46 -13.56 16.10
C LYS A 34 4.26 -14.46 16.35
N ARG A 35 3.13 -14.22 15.68
CA ARG A 35 1.93 -15.06 15.82
C ARG A 35 2.17 -16.50 15.36
N TYR A 36 2.91 -16.68 14.27
CA TYR A 36 3.31 -18.00 13.77
C TYR A 36 4.18 -18.76 14.78
N VAL A 37 5.19 -18.11 15.34
CA VAL A 37 6.07 -18.73 16.36
C VAL A 37 5.29 -19.08 17.63
N ILE A 38 4.38 -18.21 18.08
CA ILE A 38 3.52 -18.49 19.24
C ILE A 38 2.57 -19.67 18.97
N PHE A 39 1.98 -19.75 17.76
CA PHE A 39 1.11 -20.84 17.38
C PHE A 39 1.81 -22.20 17.45
N HIS A 40 3.09 -22.25 17.08
CA HIS A 40 3.94 -23.45 17.18
C HIS A 40 4.71 -23.52 18.50
N GLN A 41 4.17 -22.97 19.59
CA GLN A 41 4.71 -23.11 20.95
C GLN A 41 6.18 -22.65 21.09
N MET A 42 6.54 -21.55 20.41
CA MET A 42 7.89 -20.98 20.44
C MET A 42 8.97 -21.86 19.80
N ARG A 43 8.59 -22.87 19.00
CA ARG A 43 9.52 -23.63 18.15
C ARG A 43 10.24 -22.71 17.18
N HIS A 44 11.52 -22.97 16.95
CA HIS A 44 12.33 -22.12 16.09
C HIS A 44 11.94 -22.33 14.61
N PRO A 45 11.70 -21.27 13.82
CA PRO A 45 11.28 -21.41 12.41
C PRO A 45 12.23 -22.19 11.49
N GLN A 46 13.50 -22.37 11.86
CA GLN A 46 14.42 -23.24 11.12
C GLN A 46 14.09 -24.73 11.27
N GLU A 47 13.41 -25.13 12.34
CA GLU A 47 12.99 -26.52 12.60
C GLU A 47 11.60 -26.82 12.02
N MET A 48 11.01 -25.84 11.32
CA MET A 48 9.66 -25.89 10.80
C MET A 48 9.67 -25.69 9.29
N GLY A 49 8.75 -26.33 8.58
CA GLY A 49 8.70 -26.32 7.12
C GLY A 49 7.29 -26.17 6.58
N ARG A 50 7.00 -26.93 5.52
CA ARG A 50 5.74 -26.85 4.77
C ARG A 50 4.53 -27.08 5.65
N LEU A 51 4.56 -28.17 6.41
CA LEU A 51 3.42 -28.64 7.19
C LEU A 51 3.03 -27.63 8.26
N GLU A 52 4.01 -27.01 8.92
CA GLU A 52 3.77 -25.99 9.94
C GLU A 52 3.21 -24.70 9.35
N VAL A 53 3.70 -24.28 8.19
CA VAL A 53 3.18 -23.11 7.48
C VAL A 53 1.74 -23.35 7.02
N GLU A 54 1.46 -24.50 6.39
CA GLU A 54 0.11 -24.87 5.92
C GLU A 54 -0.86 -25.02 7.10
N SER A 55 -0.44 -25.64 8.20
CA SER A 55 -1.23 -25.78 9.42
C SER A 55 -1.62 -24.43 10.00
N TYR A 56 -0.65 -23.50 10.13
CA TYR A 56 -0.92 -22.16 10.64
C TYR A 56 -1.86 -21.36 9.73
N LEU A 57 -1.62 -21.37 8.42
CA LEU A 57 -2.47 -20.66 7.46
C LEU A 57 -3.88 -21.24 7.43
N SER A 58 -4.03 -22.56 7.51
CA SER A 58 -5.33 -23.24 7.61
C SER A 58 -6.06 -22.87 8.89
N HIS A 59 -5.35 -22.81 10.02
CA HIS A 59 -5.91 -22.34 11.29
C HIS A 59 -6.44 -20.90 11.19
N LEU A 60 -5.71 -19.99 10.53
CA LEU A 60 -6.19 -18.62 10.32
C LEU A 60 -7.51 -18.57 9.54
N VAL A 61 -7.67 -19.40 8.51
CA VAL A 61 -8.89 -19.43 7.70
C VAL A 61 -10.03 -20.10 8.45
N ASN A 62 -9.80 -21.27 9.04
CA ASN A 62 -10.86 -22.11 9.60
C ASN A 62 -11.32 -21.64 10.99
N VAL A 63 -10.39 -21.25 11.85
CA VAL A 63 -10.68 -20.83 13.24
C VAL A 63 -10.76 -19.30 13.32
N GLY A 64 -9.81 -18.62 12.70
CA GLY A 64 -9.72 -17.16 12.75
C GLY A 64 -10.68 -16.42 11.81
N ASN A 65 -11.34 -17.14 10.89
CA ASN A 65 -12.21 -16.61 9.84
C ASN A 65 -11.64 -15.35 9.14
N VAL A 66 -10.32 -15.37 8.88
CA VAL A 66 -9.64 -14.17 8.40
C VAL A 66 -10.01 -13.86 6.96
N SER A 67 -10.04 -12.56 6.63
CA SER A 67 -10.22 -12.14 5.25
C SER A 67 -9.06 -12.61 4.37
N GLN A 68 -9.31 -12.75 3.06
CA GLN A 68 -8.27 -13.15 2.11
C GLN A 68 -7.05 -12.20 2.08
N SER A 69 -7.26 -10.89 2.28
CA SER A 69 -6.16 -9.92 2.32
C SER A 69 -5.28 -10.12 3.55
N THR A 70 -5.88 -10.47 4.69
CA THR A 70 -5.19 -10.84 5.92
C THR A 70 -4.37 -12.12 5.72
N HIS A 71 -4.95 -13.15 5.09
CA HIS A 71 -4.24 -14.38 4.75
C HIS A 71 -3.04 -14.11 3.80
N HIS A 72 -3.23 -13.28 2.77
CA HIS A 72 -2.13 -12.87 1.88
C HIS A 72 -1.00 -12.18 2.63
N GLN A 73 -1.32 -11.33 3.61
CA GLN A 73 -0.31 -10.63 4.38
C GLN A 73 0.48 -11.59 5.28
N ALA A 74 -0.21 -12.52 5.94
CA ALA A 74 0.43 -13.57 6.74
C ALA A 74 1.34 -14.46 5.89
N LEU A 75 0.81 -14.98 4.77
CA LEU A 75 1.58 -15.77 3.82
C LEU A 75 2.83 -15.00 3.35
N SER A 76 2.68 -13.75 2.90
CA SER A 76 3.80 -12.93 2.41
C SER A 76 4.89 -12.73 3.46
N ALA A 77 4.52 -12.57 4.74
CA ALA A 77 5.47 -12.44 5.84
C ALA A 77 6.25 -13.75 6.07
N LEU A 78 5.59 -14.90 5.99
CA LEU A 78 6.24 -16.21 6.11
C LEU A 78 7.14 -16.51 4.92
N LEU A 79 6.70 -16.20 3.70
CA LEU A 79 7.54 -16.32 2.51
C LEU A 79 8.82 -15.50 2.65
N PHE A 80 8.69 -14.27 3.15
CA PHE A 80 9.84 -13.41 3.40
C PHE A 80 10.77 -14.00 4.47
N LEU A 81 10.24 -14.50 5.58
CA LEU A 81 11.02 -15.13 6.64
C LEU A 81 11.90 -16.26 6.08
N TYR A 82 11.27 -17.24 5.41
CA TYR A 82 12.01 -18.41 4.95
C TYR A 82 12.96 -18.11 3.79
N LYS A 83 12.52 -17.32 2.80
CA LYS A 83 13.31 -17.03 1.60
C LYS A 83 14.45 -16.04 1.89
N GLU A 84 14.15 -14.96 2.59
CA GLU A 84 15.06 -13.81 2.70
C GLU A 84 15.86 -13.80 4.00
N VAL A 85 15.32 -14.37 5.08
CA VAL A 85 15.99 -14.35 6.39
C VAL A 85 16.70 -15.67 6.64
N LEU A 86 16.01 -16.80 6.45
CA LEU A 86 16.55 -18.12 6.71
C LEU A 86 17.29 -18.73 5.51
N GLY A 87 17.11 -18.18 4.30
CA GLY A 87 17.76 -18.65 3.08
C GLY A 87 17.35 -20.06 2.66
N VAL A 88 16.18 -20.55 3.13
CA VAL A 88 15.71 -21.90 2.80
C VAL A 88 15.06 -21.86 1.42
N GLY A 89 15.62 -22.63 0.48
CA GLY A 89 14.99 -22.88 -0.81
C GLY A 89 13.76 -23.75 -0.60
N LEU A 90 12.57 -23.19 -0.82
CA LEU A 90 11.30 -23.90 -0.65
C LEU A 90 10.60 -23.99 -2.01
N PRO A 91 10.76 -25.10 -2.75
CA PRO A 91 10.08 -25.30 -4.04
C PRO A 91 8.55 -25.24 -3.90
N TRP A 92 8.02 -25.82 -2.82
CA TRP A 92 6.59 -25.85 -2.48
C TRP A 92 5.98 -24.48 -2.15
N LEU A 93 6.81 -23.48 -1.88
CA LEU A 93 6.36 -22.12 -1.54
C LEU A 93 5.64 -21.44 -2.71
N LEU A 94 5.96 -21.86 -3.94
CA LEU A 94 5.33 -21.43 -5.18
C LEU A 94 3.98 -22.12 -5.40
N GLU A 95 3.75 -23.28 -4.78
CA GLU A 95 2.53 -24.08 -4.88
C GLU A 95 1.46 -23.67 -3.85
N LEU A 96 1.84 -22.93 -2.80
CA LEU A 96 0.89 -22.41 -1.82
C LEU A 96 -0.12 -21.52 -2.54
N ASN A 97 -1.31 -22.07 -2.74
CA ASN A 97 -2.35 -21.49 -3.55
C ASN A 97 -2.68 -20.09 -3.02
N ARG A 98 -2.39 -19.05 -3.81
CA ARG A 98 -2.71 -17.67 -3.40
C ARG A 98 -4.23 -17.51 -3.43
N PRO A 99 -4.90 -17.11 -2.33
CA PRO A 99 -6.32 -16.85 -2.34
C PRO A 99 -6.69 -15.90 -3.48
N ASN A 100 -7.70 -16.29 -4.26
CA ASN A 100 -8.11 -15.51 -5.41
C ASN A 100 -8.90 -14.28 -4.94
N LYS A 101 -8.36 -13.08 -5.15
CA LYS A 101 -9.00 -11.84 -4.68
C LYS A 101 -10.33 -11.66 -5.42
N PRO A 102 -11.49 -11.60 -4.73
CA PRO A 102 -12.75 -11.28 -5.39
C PRO A 102 -12.62 -9.88 -6.01
N LYS A 103 -12.88 -9.78 -7.32
CA LYS A 103 -12.91 -8.49 -8.01
C LYS A 103 -14.14 -7.74 -7.51
N ARG A 104 -13.94 -6.74 -6.64
CA ARG A 104 -14.99 -5.80 -6.28
C ARG A 104 -15.13 -4.80 -7.42
N LEU A 105 -16.34 -4.64 -7.93
CA LEU A 105 -16.64 -3.53 -8.83
C LEU A 105 -16.42 -2.23 -8.06
N PRO A 106 -15.68 -1.25 -8.62
CA PRO A 106 -15.52 0.03 -7.98
C PRO A 106 -16.89 0.71 -7.91
N VAL A 107 -17.38 0.94 -6.70
CA VAL A 107 -18.57 1.77 -6.48
C VAL A 107 -18.11 3.22 -6.54
N ALA A 108 -18.51 3.91 -7.60
CA ALA A 108 -18.23 5.33 -7.79
C ALA A 108 -19.47 6.17 -7.46
N LEU A 109 -19.27 7.29 -6.77
CA LEU A 109 -20.34 8.26 -6.52
C LEU A 109 -20.65 9.04 -7.80
N THR A 110 -21.93 9.33 -8.01
CA THR A 110 -22.40 10.24 -9.05
C THR A 110 -22.03 11.69 -8.73
N HIS A 111 -22.04 12.55 -9.74
CA HIS A 111 -21.76 13.97 -9.54
C HIS A 111 -22.70 14.64 -8.51
N LEU A 112 -23.98 14.25 -8.48
CA LEU A 112 -24.95 14.79 -7.54
C LEU A 112 -24.66 14.37 -6.10
N GLU A 113 -24.29 13.10 -5.89
CA GLU A 113 -23.88 12.59 -4.57
C GLU A 113 -22.62 13.29 -4.08
N VAL A 114 -21.62 13.48 -4.94
CA VAL A 114 -20.40 14.22 -4.59
C VAL A 114 -20.71 15.66 -4.18
N GLN A 115 -21.57 16.35 -4.93
CA GLN A 115 -22.02 17.70 -4.56
C GLN A 115 -22.75 17.71 -3.22
N SER A 116 -23.59 16.71 -2.95
CA SER A 116 -24.27 16.56 -1.66
C SER A 116 -23.26 16.39 -0.51
N VAL A 117 -22.24 15.54 -0.68
CA VAL A 117 -21.16 15.38 0.31
C VAL A 117 -20.42 16.70 0.54
N PHE A 118 -20.06 17.44 -0.51
CA PHE A 118 -19.36 18.72 -0.38
C PHE A 118 -20.19 19.78 0.37
N LYS A 119 -21.52 19.78 0.27
CA LYS A 119 -22.38 20.70 1.02
C LYS A 119 -22.31 20.49 2.54
N HIS A 120 -21.97 19.28 2.99
CA HIS A 120 -21.88 18.93 4.41
C HIS A 120 -20.45 19.03 4.96
N LEU A 121 -19.47 19.41 4.13
CA LEU A 121 -18.08 19.59 4.54
C LEU A 121 -17.73 21.09 4.59
N SER A 122 -16.90 21.47 5.55
CA SER A 122 -16.42 22.85 5.70
C SER A 122 -14.92 22.91 5.96
N GLY A 123 -14.34 24.10 5.78
CA GLY A 123 -12.93 24.40 6.06
C GLY A 123 -11.94 23.45 5.36
N ILE A 124 -10.99 22.93 6.13
CA ILE A 124 -9.89 22.09 5.62
C ILE A 124 -10.42 20.77 5.04
N HIS A 125 -11.46 20.18 5.62
CA HIS A 125 -12.03 18.92 5.13
C HIS A 125 -12.66 19.08 3.74
N LEU A 126 -13.33 20.20 3.49
CA LEU A 126 -13.87 20.51 2.17
C LEU A 126 -12.73 20.67 1.14
N LEU A 127 -11.66 21.38 1.51
CA LEU A 127 -10.49 21.54 0.65
C LEU A 127 -9.86 20.18 0.33
N MET A 128 -9.65 19.33 1.34
CA MET A 128 -9.10 17.98 1.15
C MET A 128 -9.98 17.13 0.24
N ALA A 129 -11.30 17.11 0.46
CA ALA A 129 -12.23 16.33 -0.35
C ALA A 129 -12.26 16.81 -1.81
N LYS A 130 -12.25 18.13 -2.02
CA LYS A 130 -12.13 18.75 -3.34
C LYS A 130 -10.83 18.34 -4.05
N MET A 131 -9.70 18.44 -3.36
CA MET A 131 -8.39 18.07 -3.91
C MET A 131 -8.32 16.59 -4.31
N LEU A 132 -8.83 15.68 -3.46
CA LEU A 132 -8.92 14.26 -3.77
C LEU A 132 -9.77 14.01 -5.01
N TYR A 133 -10.96 14.61 -5.07
CA TYR A 133 -11.90 14.42 -6.17
C TYR A 133 -11.35 14.93 -7.50
N GLY A 134 -10.82 16.15 -7.55
CA GLY A 134 -10.42 16.74 -8.84
C GLY A 134 -9.01 16.42 -9.31
N THR A 135 -8.14 15.82 -8.47
CA THR A 135 -6.82 15.33 -8.91
C THR A 135 -6.74 13.81 -8.96
N GLY A 136 -7.71 13.11 -8.36
CA GLY A 136 -7.71 11.66 -8.21
C GLY A 136 -6.54 11.12 -7.37
N MET A 137 -5.89 11.95 -6.56
CA MET A 137 -4.77 11.53 -5.72
C MET A 137 -5.23 10.64 -4.57
N ARG A 138 -4.34 9.80 -4.05
CA ARG A 138 -4.64 8.99 -2.86
C ARG A 138 -4.60 9.86 -1.61
N LEU A 139 -5.35 9.48 -0.58
CA LEU A 139 -5.35 10.17 0.71
C LEU A 139 -3.94 10.35 1.28
N THR A 140 -3.09 9.32 1.19
CA THR A 140 -1.70 9.41 1.65
C THR A 140 -0.86 10.41 0.85
N GLU A 141 -1.14 10.56 -0.45
CA GLU A 141 -0.45 11.53 -1.31
C GLU A 141 -0.85 12.96 -0.92
N LEU A 142 -2.14 13.19 -0.64
CA LEU A 142 -2.62 14.48 -0.12
C LEU A 142 -1.98 14.84 1.22
N LEU A 143 -1.92 13.89 2.16
CA LEU A 143 -1.36 14.12 3.49
C LEU A 143 0.17 14.35 3.49
N GLN A 144 0.86 13.96 2.41
CA GLN A 144 2.30 14.15 2.24
C GLN A 144 2.65 15.32 1.31
N LEU A 145 1.64 16.06 0.84
CA LEU A 145 1.81 17.17 -0.08
C LEU A 145 2.56 18.32 0.58
N ARG A 146 3.61 18.82 -0.10
CA ARG A 146 4.37 19.99 0.34
C ARG A 146 4.01 21.21 -0.49
N ILE A 147 4.22 22.41 0.07
CA ILE A 147 3.92 23.68 -0.61
C ILE A 147 4.60 23.75 -2.00
N LYS A 148 5.84 23.27 -2.11
CA LYS A 148 6.61 23.22 -3.37
C LYS A 148 6.03 22.29 -4.44
N ASP A 149 5.16 21.36 -4.05
CA ASP A 149 4.55 20.38 -4.95
C ASP A 149 3.31 20.98 -5.66
N ILE A 150 2.87 22.18 -5.25
CA ILE A 150 1.71 22.89 -5.80
C ILE A 150 2.19 23.99 -6.74
N ASP A 151 1.80 23.90 -8.01
CA ASP A 151 2.03 24.95 -9.00
C ASP A 151 0.70 25.65 -9.31
N LEU A 152 0.49 26.80 -8.65
CA LEU A 152 -0.72 27.60 -8.81
C LEU A 152 -0.83 28.28 -10.17
N SER A 153 0.29 28.48 -10.88
CA SER A 153 0.30 29.17 -12.17
C SER A 153 -0.36 28.34 -13.28
N ILE A 154 -0.14 27.02 -13.23
CA ILE A 154 -0.67 26.05 -14.21
C ILE A 154 -1.84 25.25 -13.62
N GLY A 155 -2.11 25.38 -12.31
CA GLY A 155 -3.13 24.61 -11.62
C GLY A 155 -2.80 23.12 -11.57
N SER A 156 -1.52 22.79 -11.37
CA SER A 156 -1.03 21.42 -11.37
C SER A 156 -0.40 21.04 -10.03
N ILE A 157 -0.52 19.76 -9.67
CA ILE A 157 0.14 19.21 -8.49
C ILE A 157 1.14 18.16 -8.94
N LYS A 158 2.40 18.36 -8.54
CA LYS A 158 3.53 17.47 -8.81
C LYS A 158 3.74 16.58 -7.59
N HIS A 159 3.20 15.37 -7.60
CA HIS A 159 3.41 14.41 -6.51
C HIS A 159 4.25 13.21 -6.98
N LEU A 160 5.24 12.79 -6.17
CA LEU A 160 6.09 11.64 -6.43
C LEU A 160 5.41 10.35 -5.96
N PHE A 161 5.07 9.47 -6.90
CA PHE A 161 4.51 8.16 -6.61
C PHE A 161 5.63 7.14 -6.34
N THR A 162 6.14 7.08 -5.10
CA THR A 162 7.17 6.11 -4.63
C THR A 162 8.55 6.24 -5.35
N PRO A 163 9.68 5.79 -4.74
CA PRO A 163 11.04 6.09 -5.24
C PRO A 163 11.46 5.26 -6.47
N LYS A 164 10.53 4.68 -7.25
CA LYS A 164 10.88 3.82 -8.40
C LYS A 164 10.27 4.16 -9.75
N LEU A 165 9.38 5.13 -9.92
CA LEU A 165 8.93 5.54 -11.26
C LEU A 165 8.53 7.01 -11.31
N LYS A 166 9.10 7.71 -12.32
CA LYS A 166 8.74 8.95 -13.03
C LYS A 166 7.75 9.94 -12.37
N TYR A 167 8.08 11.23 -12.45
CA TYR A 167 7.18 12.35 -12.16
C TYR A 167 5.85 12.19 -12.91
N HIS A 168 4.73 12.12 -12.18
CA HIS A 168 3.40 12.25 -12.76
C HIS A 168 2.85 13.62 -12.40
N THR A 169 2.77 14.51 -13.39
CA THR A 169 1.97 15.72 -13.33
C THR A 169 0.51 15.33 -13.46
N ARG A 170 -0.31 15.66 -12.46
CA ARG A 170 -1.76 15.54 -12.59
C ARG A 170 -2.36 16.94 -12.68
N ASN A 171 -3.08 17.18 -13.77
CA ASN A 171 -3.84 18.41 -13.93
C ASN A 171 -5.07 18.31 -13.04
N CYS A 172 -5.31 19.35 -12.24
CA CYS A 172 -6.59 19.48 -11.56
C CYS A 172 -7.69 19.56 -12.61
N CYS A 173 -8.78 18.82 -12.41
CA CYS A 173 -10.00 19.04 -13.16
C CYS A 173 -10.36 20.54 -13.08
N SER A 174 -10.67 21.15 -14.22
CA SER A 174 -10.99 22.58 -14.37
C SER A 174 -12.14 23.10 -13.50
N PHE A 175 -12.80 22.19 -12.78
CA PHE A 175 -13.86 22.43 -11.82
C PHE A 175 -13.39 23.06 -10.49
N LEU A 176 -12.10 22.98 -10.16
CA LEU A 176 -11.58 23.36 -8.82
C LEU A 176 -10.79 24.66 -8.75
N LEU A 177 -10.33 25.20 -9.87
CA LEU A 177 -9.59 26.45 -9.92
C LEU A 177 -10.32 27.42 -10.84
N PRO A 178 -10.62 28.66 -10.40
CA PRO A 178 -11.10 29.69 -11.31
C PRO A 178 -10.05 29.86 -12.43
N LYS A 179 -10.50 29.82 -13.69
CA LYS A 179 -9.60 29.98 -14.84
C LYS A 179 -8.82 31.30 -14.68
N PRO A 180 -7.48 31.31 -14.83
CA PRO A 180 -6.76 32.56 -14.98
C PRO A 180 -7.26 33.25 -16.25
N GLN A 181 -7.70 34.50 -16.14
CA GLN A 181 -8.38 35.23 -17.22
C GLN A 181 -7.47 35.64 -18.37
N ASN A 182 -6.17 35.36 -18.35
CA ASN A 182 -5.28 35.69 -19.46
C ASN A 182 -4.17 34.65 -19.57
N LEU A 183 -4.13 33.92 -20.68
CA LEU A 183 -2.91 33.57 -21.42
C LEU A 183 -3.31 32.81 -22.68
N ALA A 184 -3.21 33.52 -23.79
CA ALA A 184 -3.41 33.02 -25.13
C ALA A 184 -2.39 31.92 -25.48
N SER A 185 -2.87 30.95 -26.25
CA SER A 185 -2.14 30.24 -27.30
C SER A 185 -0.81 29.55 -26.93
N GLN A 186 -0.83 28.22 -26.78
CA GLN A 186 -0.24 27.27 -27.75
C GLN A 186 -0.01 25.89 -27.10
N ARG A 187 -0.67 24.89 -27.70
CA ARG A 187 -0.25 23.49 -27.90
C ARG A 187 0.53 22.80 -26.77
N LEU A 188 -0.10 21.79 -26.15
CA LEU A 188 0.33 20.39 -26.26
C LEU A 188 -0.91 19.49 -26.14
N LYS A 189 -1.24 18.83 -27.26
CA LYS A 189 -2.24 17.77 -27.35
C LYS A 189 -1.72 16.52 -26.63
N GLN A 190 -2.66 15.67 -26.19
CA GLN A 190 -2.51 14.32 -25.63
C GLN A 190 -2.13 14.34 -24.13
N VAL A 191 -2.99 13.93 -23.20
CA VAL A 191 -3.64 12.62 -23.13
C VAL A 191 -5.12 12.78 -22.77
N VAL A 192 -5.99 12.53 -23.74
CA VAL A 192 -7.41 12.24 -23.53
C VAL A 192 -7.52 10.75 -23.25
N PHE A 193 -7.91 10.37 -22.05
CA PHE A 193 -8.52 9.05 -21.83
C PHE A 193 -9.43 9.11 -20.62
N TRP A 194 -10.65 9.59 -20.81
CA TRP A 194 -11.85 9.27 -20.03
C TRP A 194 -13.06 9.74 -20.84
N SER A 195 -13.59 8.86 -21.68
CA SER A 195 -14.95 8.94 -22.23
C SER A 195 -15.34 7.55 -22.70
N ILE A 196 -16.30 6.96 -21.98
CA ILE A 196 -16.99 5.67 -22.21
C ILE A 196 -16.17 4.43 -21.84
#